data_AF-A0A6C0RHP7-F1
#
_entry.id   AF-A0A6C0RHP7-F1
#
_cell.length_a   1.000
_cell.length_b   1.000
_cell.length_c   1.000
_cell.angle_alpha   90.00
_cell.angle_beta   90.00
_cell.angle_gamma   90.00
#
_symmetry.space_group_name_H-M   'P 1'
#
loop_
_entity.id
_entity.type
_entity.pdbx_description
1 polymer ?
#
loop_
_entity_poly.entity_id
_entity_poly.type
_entity_poly.pdbx_seq_one_letter_code
_entity_poly.pdbx_strand_id
1 'polypeptide(L)'
;MAQFNNEAELIGVLGHEIGHVTARHSVQQQTRQQISQLALAAGMIAVPEVAQFANEATAAMQLLFLSFSRSNERQADRLGVEYSSKTGYDAHKMADFFEVLNRMQGGGDGSSAGIPIWMSTHPDPGDRTVAVKQKTEEWQAKLPSQSYSINSDEYLEMIDGIVYGEDPRQGFVENNMFYHPDLAFQFPIPQNWTLINSPLQVQIVPEDKNGAMIFELSQEKDADAVAQKTISELQLTLIDKSNITVNGLNAVSTLSEQVSQNNGGQEQVLKILSYFIEKDGMVFTFHGLSLSDQFNGYKPAFESTMKSFAQLTDASKLTIQPDRIKVISINSASVSLKDAFDYYKVPQDKFQEMALLNNRELSDELKRGDRIKILE
;
A
#
# COMPACT_ATOMS: atom_id res chain seq x y z
N MET A 1 -10.13 -7.93 2.52
CA MET A 1 -11.42 -8.42 3.08
C MET A 1 -12.58 -8.10 2.15
N ALA A 2 -12.86 -6.83 1.86
CA ALA A 2 -13.97 -6.44 0.98
C ALA A 2 -13.97 -7.10 -0.42
N GLN A 3 -12.80 -7.48 -0.92
CA GLN A 3 -12.59 -8.07 -2.26
C GLN A 3 -13.00 -9.55 -2.34
N PHE A 4 -13.16 -10.23 -1.19
CA PHE A 4 -13.68 -11.59 -1.16
C PHE A 4 -15.21 -11.58 -1.14
N ASN A 5 -15.82 -12.63 -1.66
CA ASN A 5 -17.29 -12.78 -1.77
C ASN A 5 -17.84 -13.93 -0.94
N ASN A 6 -16.96 -14.69 -0.28
CA ASN A 6 -17.31 -15.77 0.64
C ASN A 6 -16.13 -16.11 1.55
N GLU A 7 -16.40 -16.87 2.62
CA GLU A 7 -15.38 -17.28 3.58
C GLU A 7 -14.34 -18.22 2.95
N ALA A 8 -14.73 -19.11 2.04
CA ALA A 8 -13.80 -20.04 1.40
C ALA A 8 -12.73 -19.35 0.54
N GLU A 9 -13.06 -18.24 -0.15
CA GLU A 9 -12.09 -17.36 -0.82
C GLU A 9 -11.06 -16.82 0.18
N LEU A 10 -11.51 -16.26 1.30
CA LEU A 10 -10.65 -15.72 2.36
C LEU A 10 -9.74 -16.83 2.93
N ILE A 11 -10.30 -18.00 3.25
CA ILE A 11 -9.55 -19.13 3.80
C ILE A 11 -8.52 -19.65 2.80
N GLY A 12 -8.85 -19.70 1.50
CA GLY A 12 -7.91 -20.06 0.45
C GLY A 12 -6.68 -19.15 0.42
N VAL A 13 -6.90 -17.83 0.44
CA VAL A 13 -5.81 -16.83 0.45
C VAL A 13 -5.05 -16.84 1.78
N LEU A 14 -5.74 -16.94 2.92
CA LEU A 14 -5.07 -17.07 4.21
C LEU A 14 -4.21 -18.34 4.29
N GLY A 15 -4.71 -19.45 3.73
CA GLY A 15 -3.98 -20.70 3.60
C GLY A 15 -2.73 -20.56 2.74
N HIS A 16 -2.80 -19.79 1.65
CA HIS A 16 -1.64 -19.42 0.82
C HIS A 16 -0.58 -18.65 1.62
N GLU A 17 -0.98 -17.62 2.37
CA GLU A 17 -0.05 -16.85 3.21
C GLU A 17 0.59 -17.71 4.31
N ILE A 18 -0.20 -18.57 4.96
CA ILE A 18 0.33 -19.57 5.91
C ILE A 18 1.29 -20.52 5.20
N GLY A 19 1.01 -20.91 3.95
CA GLY A 19 1.89 -21.72 3.11
C GLY A 19 3.26 -21.09 2.89
N HIS A 20 3.34 -19.77 2.70
CA HIS A 20 4.62 -19.06 2.65
C HIS A 20 5.42 -19.19 3.94
N VAL A 21 4.74 -19.08 5.08
CA VAL A 21 5.36 -19.20 6.41
C VAL A 21 5.85 -20.62 6.66
N THR A 22 5.00 -21.63 6.44
CA THR A 22 5.35 -23.03 6.71
C THR A 22 6.44 -23.55 5.78
N ALA A 23 6.47 -23.10 4.51
CA ALA A 23 7.53 -23.39 3.56
C ALA A 23 8.78 -22.50 3.73
N ARG A 24 8.76 -21.56 4.68
CA ARG A 24 9.86 -20.62 5.00
C ARG A 24 10.30 -19.76 3.80
N HIS A 25 9.37 -19.38 2.93
CA HIS A 25 9.68 -18.62 1.72
C HIS A 25 10.30 -17.24 2.05
N SER A 26 9.83 -16.56 3.09
CA SER A 26 10.40 -15.26 3.51
C SER A 26 11.84 -15.38 3.99
N VAL A 27 12.21 -16.49 4.63
CA VAL A 27 13.60 -16.77 5.02
C VAL A 27 14.46 -17.00 3.77
N GLN A 28 13.96 -17.78 2.81
CA GLN A 28 14.67 -18.00 1.54
C GLN A 28 14.86 -16.69 0.76
N GLN A 29 13.84 -15.82 0.77
CA GLN A 29 13.88 -14.50 0.15
C GLN A 29 14.91 -13.59 0.82
N GLN A 30 14.95 -13.53 2.15
CA GLN A 30 15.95 -12.79 2.92
C GLN A 30 17.37 -13.31 2.65
N THR A 31 17.56 -14.63 2.61
CA THR A 31 18.86 -15.23 2.27
C THR A 31 19.28 -14.87 0.83
N ARG A 32 18.36 -14.92 -0.14
CA ARG A 32 18.64 -14.50 -1.52
C ARG A 32 19.02 -13.02 -1.58
N GLN A 33 18.30 -12.15 -0.87
CA GLN A 33 18.63 -10.73 -0.81
C GLN A 33 20.04 -10.49 -0.27
N GLN A 34 20.43 -11.16 0.83
CA GLN A 34 21.78 -11.07 1.40
C GLN A 34 22.86 -11.58 0.43
N ILE A 35 22.64 -12.74 -0.20
CA ILE A 35 23.58 -13.32 -1.17
C ILE A 35 23.69 -12.43 -2.41
N SER A 36 22.58 -11.88 -2.91
CA SER A 36 22.57 -10.96 -4.05
C SER A 36 23.27 -9.65 -3.72
N GLN A 37 23.10 -9.10 -2.51
CA GLN A 37 23.88 -7.94 -2.05
C GLN A 37 25.39 -8.23 -2.03
N LEU A 38 25.80 -9.42 -1.55
CA LEU A 38 27.20 -9.86 -1.57
C LEU A 38 27.73 -10.08 -3.01
N ALA A 39 26.91 -10.65 -3.90
CA ALA A 39 27.28 -10.88 -5.30
C ALA A 39 27.41 -9.57 -6.08
N LEU A 40 26.53 -8.59 -5.83
CA LEU A 40 26.65 -7.24 -6.39
C LEU A 40 27.92 -6.56 -5.89
N ALA A 41 28.21 -6.66 -4.59
CA ALA A 41 29.46 -6.15 -4.01
C ALA A 41 30.70 -6.77 -4.70
N ALA A 42 30.69 -8.08 -4.96
CA ALA A 42 31.76 -8.76 -5.68
C ALA A 42 31.84 -8.38 -7.18
N GLY A 43 30.70 -8.21 -7.85
CA GLY A 43 30.63 -7.83 -9.27
C GLY A 43 31.08 -6.40 -9.53
N MET A 44 30.78 -5.47 -8.63
CA MET A 44 31.25 -4.08 -8.68
C MET A 44 32.78 -3.96 -8.54
N ILE A 45 33.43 -4.91 -7.87
CA ILE A 45 34.90 -4.99 -7.78
C ILE A 45 35.51 -5.49 -9.11
N ALA A 46 34.77 -6.30 -9.87
CA ALA A 46 35.26 -6.95 -11.09
C ALA A 46 35.04 -6.13 -12.37
N VAL A 47 33.99 -5.32 -12.45
CA VAL A 47 33.63 -4.52 -13.65
C VAL A 47 33.13 -3.12 -13.22
N PRO A 48 33.98 -2.08 -13.28
CA PRO A 48 33.66 -0.71 -12.83
C PRO A 48 32.49 -0.08 -13.60
N GLU A 49 32.26 -0.46 -14.85
CA GLU A 49 31.17 0.05 -15.71
C GLU A 49 29.77 -0.45 -15.28
N VAL A 50 29.66 -1.34 -14.29
CA VAL A 50 28.38 -1.75 -13.70
C VAL A 50 27.91 -0.75 -12.63
N ALA A 51 28.83 0.02 -12.04
CA ALA A 51 28.53 0.97 -10.96
C ALA A 51 27.60 2.12 -11.40
N GLN A 52 27.65 2.51 -12.67
CA GLN A 52 26.84 3.57 -13.27
C GLN A 52 25.33 3.22 -13.40
N PHE A 53 24.95 1.94 -13.27
CA PHE A 53 23.55 1.49 -13.30
C PHE A 53 22.99 1.13 -11.91
N ALA A 54 23.78 1.30 -10.83
CA ALA A 54 23.47 0.78 -9.50
C ALA A 54 22.28 1.50 -8.80
N ASN A 55 22.07 2.78 -9.11
CA ASN A 55 21.05 3.61 -8.44
C ASN A 55 19.63 3.41 -9.02
N GLU A 56 19.50 3.17 -10.32
CA GLU A 56 18.20 2.85 -10.94
C GLU A 56 17.79 1.40 -10.68
N ALA A 57 18.78 0.51 -10.57
CA ALA A 57 18.57 -0.89 -10.26
C ALA A 57 18.03 -1.11 -8.82
N THR A 58 18.37 -0.26 -7.85
CA THR A 58 18.10 -0.53 -6.42
C THR A 58 16.62 -0.49 -6.05
N ALA A 59 15.81 0.41 -6.61
CA ALA A 59 14.37 0.45 -6.33
C ALA A 59 13.59 -0.70 -6.99
N ALA A 60 13.91 -1.03 -8.26
CA ALA A 60 13.34 -2.18 -8.95
C ALA A 60 13.79 -3.49 -8.29
N MET A 61 15.04 -3.56 -7.82
CA MET A 61 15.56 -4.71 -7.08
C MET A 61 14.94 -4.86 -5.70
N GLN A 62 14.64 -3.77 -4.97
CA GLN A 62 13.90 -3.85 -3.71
C GLN A 62 12.50 -4.47 -3.91
N LEU A 63 11.76 -4.06 -4.94
CA LEU A 63 10.48 -4.69 -5.28
C LEU A 63 10.66 -6.16 -5.71
N LEU A 64 11.67 -6.48 -6.52
CA LEU A 64 12.02 -7.87 -6.86
C LEU A 64 12.38 -8.70 -5.62
N PHE A 65 13.05 -8.12 -4.61
CA PHE A 65 13.40 -8.80 -3.37
C PHE A 65 12.21 -8.94 -2.41
N LEU A 66 11.17 -8.12 -2.55
CA LEU A 66 9.89 -8.30 -1.84
C LEU A 66 8.96 -9.30 -2.55
N SER A 67 9.23 -9.63 -3.82
CA SER A 67 8.47 -10.62 -4.58
C SER A 67 8.88 -12.07 -4.33
N PHE A 68 7.91 -12.98 -4.26
CA PHE A 68 8.15 -14.42 -4.19
C PHE A 68 8.41 -15.01 -5.59
N SER A 69 9.26 -16.04 -5.70
CA SER A 69 9.47 -16.70 -6.99
C SER A 69 8.25 -17.53 -7.41
N ARG A 70 8.03 -17.72 -8.71
CA ARG A 70 6.92 -18.55 -9.24
C ARG A 70 6.84 -19.95 -8.62
N SER A 71 7.97 -20.54 -8.25
CA SER A 71 8.03 -21.82 -7.52
C SER A 71 7.43 -21.74 -6.12
N ASN A 72 7.67 -20.62 -5.42
CA ASN A 72 7.18 -20.36 -4.08
C ASN A 72 5.67 -20.16 -4.13
N GLU A 73 5.18 -19.38 -5.10
CA GLU A 73 3.74 -19.18 -5.34
C GLU A 73 3.04 -20.52 -5.63
N ARG A 74 3.56 -21.35 -6.55
CA ARG A 74 3.00 -22.69 -6.82
C ARG A 74 3.03 -23.62 -5.60
N GLN A 75 3.98 -23.46 -4.69
CA GLN A 75 4.03 -24.23 -3.46
C GLN A 75 3.02 -23.73 -2.44
N ALA A 76 2.93 -22.41 -2.25
CA ALA A 76 1.97 -21.78 -1.39
C ALA A 76 0.52 -22.04 -1.84
N ASP A 77 0.24 -21.99 -3.16
CA ASP A 77 -1.06 -22.38 -3.74
C ASP A 77 -1.44 -23.80 -3.36
N ARG A 78 -0.52 -24.77 -3.55
CA ARG A 78 -0.76 -26.17 -3.20
C ARG A 78 -1.02 -26.37 -1.71
N LEU A 79 -0.32 -25.62 -0.85
CA LEU A 79 -0.52 -25.67 0.59
C LEU A 79 -1.83 -25.00 1.01
N GLY A 80 -2.21 -23.88 0.38
CA GLY A 80 -3.50 -23.22 0.60
C GLY A 80 -4.67 -24.13 0.26
N VAL A 81 -4.60 -24.84 -0.88
CA VAL A 81 -5.57 -25.88 -1.26
C VAL A 81 -5.63 -27.01 -0.24
N GLU A 82 -4.47 -27.51 0.19
CA GLU A 82 -4.37 -28.56 1.21
C GLU A 82 -5.02 -28.13 2.53
N TYR A 83 -4.68 -26.94 3.03
CA TYR A 83 -5.18 -26.43 4.30
C TYR A 83 -6.69 -26.22 4.25
N SER A 84 -7.19 -25.55 3.21
CA SER A 84 -8.63 -25.30 3.01
C SER A 84 -9.42 -26.61 2.92
N SER A 85 -8.90 -27.59 2.16
CA SER A 85 -9.54 -28.90 2.02
C SER A 85 -9.59 -29.65 3.36
N LYS A 86 -8.49 -29.62 4.13
CA LYS A 86 -8.43 -30.29 5.43
C LYS A 86 -9.33 -29.64 6.48
N THR A 87 -9.51 -28.32 6.43
CA THR A 87 -10.38 -27.58 7.35
C THR A 87 -11.85 -27.56 6.92
N GLY A 88 -12.19 -28.14 5.77
CA GLY A 88 -13.58 -28.30 5.32
C GLY A 88 -14.13 -27.11 4.56
N TYR A 89 -13.28 -26.32 3.90
CA TYR A 89 -13.67 -25.26 2.99
C TYR A 89 -13.43 -25.67 1.54
N ASP A 90 -14.28 -25.17 0.64
CA ASP A 90 -14.16 -25.46 -0.79
C ASP A 90 -12.99 -24.69 -1.43
N ALA A 91 -11.86 -25.38 -1.62
CA ALA A 91 -10.66 -24.77 -2.17
C ALA A 91 -10.79 -24.34 -3.64
N HIS A 92 -11.86 -24.74 -4.37
CA HIS A 92 -12.14 -24.17 -5.69
C HIS A 92 -12.32 -22.65 -5.62
N LYS A 93 -12.81 -22.13 -4.50
CA LYS A 93 -13.05 -20.71 -4.28
C LYS A 93 -11.78 -19.87 -4.21
N MET A 94 -10.63 -20.47 -3.90
CA MET A 94 -9.35 -19.79 -4.05
C MET A 94 -9.08 -19.35 -5.50
N ALA A 95 -9.56 -20.11 -6.49
CA ALA A 95 -9.40 -19.79 -7.90
C ALA A 95 -10.24 -18.58 -8.33
N ASP A 96 -11.42 -18.38 -7.73
CA ASP A 96 -12.31 -17.25 -8.00
C ASP A 96 -11.62 -15.92 -7.65
N PHE A 97 -10.81 -15.88 -6.58
CA PHE A 97 -10.00 -14.71 -6.22
C PHE A 97 -8.93 -14.39 -7.28
N PHE A 98 -8.27 -15.40 -7.85
CA PHE A 98 -7.30 -15.17 -8.93
C PHE A 98 -7.94 -14.63 -10.21
N GLU A 99 -9.18 -15.03 -10.49
CA GLU A 99 -9.94 -14.48 -11.62
C GLU A 99 -10.27 -12.98 -11.39
N VAL A 100 -10.62 -12.58 -10.17
CA VAL A 100 -10.79 -11.16 -9.79
C VAL A 100 -9.51 -10.39 -10.05
N LEU A 101 -8.38 -10.91 -9.55
CA LEU A 101 -7.06 -10.31 -9.74
C LEU A 101 -6.71 -10.12 -11.23
N ASN A 102 -6.92 -11.14 -12.06
CA ASN A 102 -6.65 -11.06 -13.49
C ASN A 102 -7.50 -10.00 -14.20
N ARG A 103 -8.78 -9.85 -13.82
CA ARG A 103 -9.64 -8.79 -14.38
C ARG A 103 -9.17 -7.40 -13.97
N MET A 104 -8.62 -7.22 -12.76
CA MET A 104 -8.03 -5.95 -12.32
C MET A 104 -6.83 -5.56 -13.19
N GLN A 105 -6.01 -6.52 -13.60
CA GLN A 105 -4.81 -6.28 -14.40
C GLN A 105 -5.13 -5.85 -15.85
N GLY A 106 -6.25 -6.32 -16.41
CA GLY A 106 -6.70 -5.97 -17.76
C GLY A 106 -7.41 -4.62 -17.86
N GLY A 107 -7.89 -4.07 -16.75
CA GLY A 107 -8.54 -2.76 -16.67
C GLY A 107 -7.51 -1.66 -16.43
N GLY A 108 -7.00 -1.04 -17.49
CA GLY A 108 -5.93 -0.02 -17.45
C GLY A 108 -6.29 1.33 -16.81
N ASP A 109 -7.15 1.36 -15.77
CA ASP A 109 -7.49 2.59 -15.05
C ASP A 109 -6.96 2.52 -13.61
N GLY A 110 -6.03 3.41 -13.29
CA GLY A 110 -5.15 3.38 -12.10
C GLY A 110 -5.82 3.75 -10.78
N SER A 111 -7.09 3.38 -10.58
CA SER A 111 -7.92 3.81 -9.43
C SER A 111 -8.23 2.70 -8.42
N SER A 112 -7.56 1.55 -8.49
CA SER A 112 -7.72 0.48 -7.48
C SER A 112 -6.74 0.65 -6.32
N ALA A 113 -7.13 1.42 -5.30
CA ALA A 113 -6.39 1.54 -4.05
C ALA A 113 -6.35 0.17 -3.32
N GLY A 114 -5.22 -0.54 -3.43
CA GLY A 114 -4.88 -1.67 -2.54
C GLY A 114 -4.47 -2.99 -3.20
N ILE A 115 -4.90 -3.28 -4.44
CA ILE A 115 -4.58 -4.56 -5.14
C ILE A 115 -3.28 -4.56 -5.97
N PRO A 116 -2.79 -3.43 -6.52
CA PRO A 116 -1.48 -3.39 -7.19
C PRO A 116 -0.31 -3.87 -6.32
N ILE A 117 -0.45 -3.76 -4.99
CA ILE A 117 0.58 -4.15 -4.02
C ILE A 117 0.67 -5.68 -3.88
N TRP A 118 -0.46 -6.40 -3.79
CA TRP A 118 -0.43 -7.86 -3.59
C TRP A 118 0.19 -8.59 -4.79
N MET A 119 -0.12 -8.17 -6.02
CA MET A 119 0.52 -8.73 -7.23
C MET A 119 2.01 -8.40 -7.34
N SER A 120 2.44 -7.29 -6.73
CA SER A 120 3.86 -6.90 -6.71
C SER A 120 4.68 -7.86 -5.84
N THR A 121 4.11 -8.42 -4.78
CA THR A 121 4.77 -9.41 -3.91
C THR A 121 4.45 -10.87 -4.29
N HIS A 122 3.28 -11.14 -4.90
CA HIS A 122 2.81 -12.46 -5.32
C HIS A 122 2.62 -12.53 -6.84
N PRO A 123 3.71 -12.64 -7.63
CA PRO A 123 3.62 -12.67 -9.08
C PRO A 123 2.89 -13.91 -9.56
N ASP A 124 2.00 -13.77 -10.56
CA ASP A 124 1.29 -14.92 -11.14
C ASP A 124 2.29 -15.94 -11.75
N PRO A 125 2.33 -17.19 -11.25
CA PRO A 125 3.15 -18.25 -11.82
C PRO A 125 2.62 -18.82 -13.16
N GLY A 126 1.49 -18.34 -13.65
CA GLY A 126 0.76 -18.84 -14.82
C GLY A 126 -0.08 -20.08 -14.48
N ASP A 127 -1.26 -20.18 -15.10
CA ASP A 127 -2.21 -21.30 -14.95
C ASP A 127 -2.67 -21.60 -13.50
N ARG A 128 -2.60 -20.62 -12.59
CA ARG A 128 -2.99 -20.80 -11.17
C ARG A 128 -4.39 -21.37 -11.00
N THR A 129 -5.36 -20.79 -11.71
CA THR A 129 -6.77 -21.20 -11.63
C THR A 129 -6.95 -22.68 -11.97
N VAL A 130 -6.28 -23.16 -13.03
CA VAL A 130 -6.35 -24.57 -13.44
C VAL A 130 -5.66 -25.47 -12.41
N ALA A 131 -4.46 -25.08 -11.96
CA ALA A 131 -3.70 -25.84 -10.99
C ALA A 131 -4.42 -25.98 -9.64
N VAL A 132 -5.04 -24.91 -9.15
CA VAL A 132 -5.86 -24.91 -7.91
C VAL A 132 -7.06 -25.83 -8.06
N LYS A 133 -7.81 -25.73 -9.15
CA LYS A 133 -9.00 -26.58 -9.40
C LYS A 133 -8.61 -28.07 -9.42
N GLN A 134 -7.59 -28.44 -10.21
CA GLN A 134 -7.07 -29.81 -10.26
C GLN A 134 -6.58 -30.31 -8.89
N LYS A 135 -5.84 -29.47 -8.16
CA LYS A 135 -5.31 -29.87 -6.85
C LYS A 135 -6.41 -30.03 -5.81
N THR A 136 -7.48 -29.25 -5.93
CA THR A 136 -8.66 -29.36 -5.08
C THR A 136 -9.33 -30.71 -5.29
N GLU A 137 -9.58 -31.11 -6.53
CA GLU A 137 -10.16 -32.43 -6.86
C GLU A 137 -9.32 -33.58 -6.27
N GLU A 138 -7.98 -33.50 -6.37
CA GLU A 138 -7.08 -34.50 -5.78
C GLU A 138 -7.20 -34.59 -4.25
N TRP A 139 -7.40 -33.47 -3.56
CA TRP A 139 -7.53 -33.44 -2.10
C TRP A 139 -8.91 -33.87 -1.64
N GLN A 140 -9.97 -33.42 -2.32
CA GLN A 140 -11.33 -33.81 -2.00
C GLN A 140 -11.57 -35.30 -2.23
N ALA A 141 -10.96 -35.89 -3.25
CA ALA A 141 -10.97 -37.34 -3.47
C ALA A 141 -10.31 -38.14 -2.32
N LYS A 142 -9.35 -37.54 -1.58
CA LYS A 142 -8.72 -38.16 -0.40
C LYS A 142 -9.56 -38.01 0.87
N LEU A 143 -10.57 -37.16 0.86
CA LEU A 143 -11.41 -36.80 2.01
C LEU A 143 -12.91 -36.97 1.66
N PRO A 144 -13.35 -38.15 1.18
CA PRO A 144 -14.66 -38.33 0.55
C PRO A 144 -15.86 -38.16 1.50
N SER A 145 -15.64 -38.20 2.81
CA SER A 145 -16.70 -38.03 3.82
C SER A 145 -16.80 -36.58 4.33
N GLN A 146 -15.99 -35.66 3.82
CA GLN A 146 -15.95 -34.28 4.25
C GLN A 146 -16.92 -33.44 3.40
N SER A 147 -17.75 -32.62 4.06
CA SER A 147 -18.50 -31.55 3.41
C SER A 147 -17.63 -30.31 3.30
N TYR A 148 -17.73 -29.61 2.18
CA TYR A 148 -16.96 -28.38 1.92
C TYR A 148 -17.87 -27.16 2.00
N SER A 149 -17.55 -26.26 2.92
CA SER A 149 -18.28 -25.03 3.17
C SER A 149 -17.77 -23.90 2.28
N ILE A 150 -18.67 -23.01 1.86
CA ILE A 150 -18.34 -21.76 1.17
C ILE A 150 -18.64 -20.55 2.07
N ASN A 151 -19.80 -20.58 2.75
CA ASN A 151 -20.27 -19.55 3.69
C ASN A 151 -20.27 -18.14 3.09
N SER A 152 -21.00 -17.97 1.98
CA SER A 152 -21.11 -16.66 1.31
C SER A 152 -21.88 -15.65 2.15
N ASP A 153 -23.05 -16.02 2.67
CA ASP A 153 -23.95 -15.07 3.34
C ASP A 153 -23.39 -14.60 4.68
N GLU A 154 -22.87 -15.53 5.50
CA GLU A 154 -22.25 -15.21 6.78
C GLU A 154 -21.01 -14.33 6.60
N TYR A 155 -20.23 -14.58 5.56
CA TYR A 155 -19.07 -13.75 5.23
C TYR A 155 -19.48 -12.35 4.80
N LEU A 156 -20.49 -12.22 3.94
CA LEU A 156 -21.00 -10.93 3.51
C LEU A 156 -21.56 -10.12 4.70
N GLU A 157 -22.25 -10.75 5.65
CA GLU A 157 -22.68 -10.11 6.89
C GLU A 157 -21.51 -9.63 7.76
N MET A 158 -20.45 -10.42 7.86
CA MET A 158 -19.26 -10.06 8.62
C MET A 158 -18.56 -8.81 8.06
N ILE A 159 -18.60 -8.61 6.75
CA ILE A 159 -17.95 -7.47 6.09
C ILE A 159 -18.87 -6.27 5.87
N ASP A 160 -20.15 -6.36 6.23
CA ASP A 160 -21.07 -5.22 6.14
C ASP A 160 -20.65 -4.10 7.11
N GLY A 161 -20.50 -2.89 6.61
CA GLY A 161 -20.07 -1.70 7.35
C GLY A 161 -18.55 -1.52 7.52
N ILE A 162 -17.71 -2.43 7.02
CA ILE A 162 -16.25 -2.24 7.06
C ILE A 162 -15.84 -1.07 6.16
N VAL A 163 -14.77 -0.36 6.53
CA VAL A 163 -14.16 0.67 5.68
C VAL A 163 -13.57 0.02 4.43
N TYR A 164 -13.83 0.63 3.28
CA TYR A 164 -13.26 0.24 2.00
C TYR A 164 -12.24 1.30 1.53
N GLY A 165 -11.06 0.86 1.12
CA GLY A 165 -9.96 1.76 0.73
C GLY A 165 -9.24 2.38 1.93
N GLU A 166 -8.51 3.48 1.68
CA GLU A 166 -7.90 4.28 2.74
C GLU A 166 -8.97 5.09 3.46
N ASP A 167 -8.90 5.17 4.78
CA ASP A 167 -9.78 6.06 5.55
C ASP A 167 -9.33 7.51 5.33
N PRO A 168 -10.10 8.35 4.60
CA PRO A 168 -9.69 9.73 4.32
C PRO A 168 -9.55 10.56 5.59
N ARG A 169 -10.12 10.13 6.73
CA ARG A 169 -9.93 10.82 8.01
C ARG A 169 -8.49 10.76 8.52
N GLN A 170 -7.74 9.76 8.09
CA GLN A 170 -6.33 9.50 8.41
C GLN A 170 -5.35 10.07 7.36
N GLY A 171 -5.86 10.81 6.36
CA GLY A 171 -5.03 11.36 5.31
C GLY A 171 -5.57 11.03 3.93
N PHE A 172 -5.67 12.03 3.06
CA PHE A 172 -5.97 11.81 1.63
C PHE A 172 -5.37 12.92 0.76
N VAL A 173 -5.25 12.62 -0.53
CA VAL A 173 -4.75 13.54 -1.54
C VAL A 173 -5.87 13.98 -2.47
N GLU A 174 -6.00 15.27 -2.68
CA GLU A 174 -6.87 15.84 -3.70
C GLU A 174 -6.22 17.10 -4.28
N ASN A 175 -6.15 17.22 -5.62
CA ASN A 175 -5.59 18.39 -6.31
C ASN A 175 -4.18 18.79 -5.83
N ASN A 176 -3.26 17.82 -5.72
CA ASN A 176 -1.89 18.01 -5.21
C ASN A 176 -1.83 18.59 -3.78
N MET A 177 -2.88 18.41 -2.98
CA MET A 177 -2.90 18.74 -1.56
C MET A 177 -3.09 17.48 -0.73
N PHE A 178 -2.31 17.33 0.33
CA PHE A 178 -2.57 16.37 1.38
C PHE A 178 -3.43 17.02 2.48
N TYR A 179 -4.48 16.32 2.91
CA TYR A 179 -5.39 16.73 3.98
C TYR A 179 -5.45 15.68 5.06
N HIS A 180 -5.44 16.09 6.33
CA HIS A 180 -5.72 15.21 7.47
C HIS A 180 -6.89 15.76 8.28
N PRO A 181 -8.10 15.22 8.12
CA PRO A 181 -9.32 15.70 8.79
C PRO A 181 -9.24 15.64 10.32
N ASP A 182 -8.85 14.50 10.90
CA ASP A 182 -8.89 14.34 12.36
C ASP A 182 -7.87 15.24 13.09
N LEU A 183 -6.66 15.38 12.54
CA LEU A 183 -5.61 16.27 13.07
C LEU A 183 -5.71 17.70 12.53
N ALA A 184 -6.69 17.98 11.67
CA ALA A 184 -7.01 19.28 11.08
C ALA A 184 -5.77 20.02 10.52
N PHE A 185 -5.02 19.40 9.63
CA PHE A 185 -3.91 20.05 8.92
C PHE A 185 -3.90 19.71 7.42
N GLN A 186 -3.13 20.49 6.66
CA GLN A 186 -2.93 20.30 5.23
C GLN A 186 -1.54 20.79 4.79
N PHE A 187 -0.98 20.20 3.72
CA PHE A 187 0.20 20.74 3.00
C PHE A 187 0.24 20.33 1.51
N PRO A 188 0.83 21.15 0.62
CA PRO A 188 0.88 20.84 -0.81
C PRO A 188 1.92 19.78 -1.13
N ILE A 189 1.66 19.03 -2.19
CA ILE A 189 2.55 18.01 -2.74
C ILE A 189 3.13 18.59 -4.04
N PRO A 190 4.46 18.55 -4.23
CA PRO A 190 5.05 19.01 -5.48
C PRO A 190 4.48 18.28 -6.70
N GLN A 191 4.40 18.98 -7.84
CA GLN A 191 3.93 18.37 -9.09
C GLN A 191 4.86 17.22 -9.51
N ASN A 192 4.27 16.14 -10.02
CA ASN A 192 4.99 14.93 -10.46
C ASN A 192 5.78 14.24 -9.33
N TRP A 193 5.32 14.40 -8.08
CA TRP A 193 5.84 13.64 -6.95
C TRP A 193 4.74 12.71 -6.43
N THR A 194 5.15 11.51 -6.05
CA THR A 194 4.24 10.49 -5.53
C THR A 194 4.24 10.55 -4.02
N LEU A 195 3.05 10.64 -3.42
CA LEU A 195 2.86 10.52 -1.98
C LEU A 195 2.52 9.07 -1.63
N ILE A 196 3.16 8.56 -0.58
CA ILE A 196 2.88 7.25 0.02
C ILE A 196 2.41 7.52 1.45
N ASN A 197 1.13 7.30 1.71
CA ASN A 197 0.54 7.43 3.03
C ASN A 197 0.71 6.11 3.80
N SER A 198 1.26 6.16 5.01
CA SER A 198 1.37 4.99 5.86
C SER A 198 1.04 5.35 7.32
N PRO A 199 0.61 4.40 8.16
CA PRO A 199 0.21 4.70 9.53
C PRO A 199 1.27 5.36 10.42
N LEU A 200 2.56 5.25 10.06
CA LEU A 200 3.68 5.78 10.86
C LEU A 200 4.28 7.07 10.29
N GLN A 201 4.25 7.24 8.97
CA GLN A 201 4.85 8.39 8.29
C GLN A 201 4.26 8.57 6.89
N VAL A 202 4.35 9.79 6.36
CA VAL A 202 4.06 10.10 4.96
C VAL A 202 5.38 10.29 4.22
N GLN A 203 5.52 9.67 3.05
CA GLN A 203 6.68 9.86 2.18
C GLN A 203 6.25 10.54 0.88
N ILE A 204 7.07 11.45 0.37
CA ILE A 204 6.83 12.15 -0.89
C ILE A 204 8.11 12.08 -1.72
N VAL A 205 8.04 11.45 -2.89
CA VAL A 205 9.22 11.08 -3.68
C VAL A 205 9.08 11.62 -5.12
N PRO A 206 10.09 12.30 -5.67
CA PRO A 206 10.12 12.70 -7.08
C PRO A 206 10.24 11.48 -8.00
N GLU A 207 9.81 11.62 -9.26
CA GLU A 207 9.94 10.56 -10.28
C GLU A 207 11.38 10.04 -10.47
N ASP A 208 12.37 10.93 -10.37
CA ASP A 208 13.80 10.60 -10.52
C ASP A 208 14.42 9.93 -9.29
N LYS A 209 13.71 9.90 -8.15
CA LYS A 209 14.11 9.27 -6.89
C LYS A 209 15.42 9.78 -6.28
N ASN A 210 15.86 10.97 -6.69
CA ASN A 210 17.12 11.58 -6.25
C ASN A 210 16.95 12.53 -5.03
N GLY A 211 15.72 12.67 -4.55
CA GLY A 211 15.39 13.32 -3.28
C GLY A 211 14.22 12.63 -2.62
N ALA A 212 13.88 13.03 -1.40
CA ALA A 212 12.67 12.60 -0.72
C ALA A 212 12.22 13.65 0.29
N MET A 213 10.92 13.68 0.58
CA MET A 213 10.40 14.25 1.81
C MET A 213 9.79 13.17 2.68
N ILE A 214 10.05 13.26 3.98
CA ILE A 214 9.44 12.45 5.02
C ILE A 214 8.68 13.39 5.94
N PHE A 215 7.45 13.03 6.26
CA PHE A 215 6.63 13.74 7.24
C PHE A 215 6.21 12.77 8.34
N GLU A 216 6.38 13.21 9.57
CA GLU A 216 6.17 12.42 10.77
C GLU A 216 5.62 13.29 11.91
N LEU A 217 4.91 12.64 12.82
CA LEU A 217 4.25 13.27 13.96
C LEU A 217 4.94 12.87 15.26
N SER A 218 5.28 13.85 16.09
CA SER A 218 5.77 13.65 17.44
C SER A 218 4.75 14.13 18.46
N GLN A 219 4.50 13.33 19.50
CA GLN A 219 3.66 13.71 20.65
C GLN A 219 4.36 14.69 21.61
N GLU A 220 5.61 15.06 21.31
CA GLU A 220 6.32 16.13 22.01
C GLU A 220 5.71 17.50 21.68
N LYS A 221 5.92 18.48 22.56
CA LYS A 221 5.27 19.80 22.47
C LYS A 221 6.19 20.93 22.00
N ASP A 222 7.50 20.70 22.07
CA ASP A 222 8.52 21.73 21.88
C ASP A 222 9.32 21.38 20.61
N ALA A 223 9.20 22.23 19.59
CA ALA A 223 9.88 22.03 18.32
C ALA A 223 11.41 22.03 18.45
N ASP A 224 11.96 22.80 19.39
CA ASP A 224 13.40 22.86 19.64
C ASP A 224 13.91 21.56 20.26
N ALA A 225 13.16 21.01 21.22
CA ALA A 225 13.47 19.73 21.85
C ALA A 225 13.44 18.57 20.84
N VAL A 226 12.42 18.53 19.97
CA VAL A 226 12.33 17.54 18.89
C VAL A 226 13.49 17.70 17.91
N ALA A 227 13.82 18.93 17.51
CA ALA A 227 14.95 19.18 16.62
C ALA A 227 16.28 18.68 17.20
N GLN A 228 16.55 18.97 18.48
CA GLN A 228 17.76 18.50 19.17
C GLN A 228 17.82 16.98 19.24
N LYS A 229 16.69 16.33 19.56
CA LYS A 229 16.58 14.87 19.61
C LYS A 229 16.86 14.26 18.23
N THR A 230 16.22 14.75 17.17
CA THR A 230 16.43 14.28 15.80
C THR A 230 17.89 14.41 15.37
N ILE A 231 18.53 15.55 15.63
CA ILE A 231 19.95 15.76 15.32
C ILE A 231 20.82 14.73 16.04
N SER A 232 20.56 14.48 17.33
CA SER A 232 21.32 13.52 18.12
C SER A 232 21.11 12.07 17.69
N GLU A 233 19.87 11.66 17.44
CA GLU A 233 19.52 10.27 17.10
C GLU A 233 20.01 9.89 15.70
N LEU A 234 19.90 10.81 14.75
CA LEU A 234 20.36 10.61 13.37
C LEU A 234 21.84 10.96 13.18
N GLN A 235 22.54 11.41 14.24
CA GLN A 235 23.95 11.78 14.23
C GLN A 235 24.26 12.84 13.16
N LEU A 236 23.42 13.88 13.09
CA LEU A 236 23.53 14.92 12.08
C LEU A 236 24.53 16.00 12.48
N THR A 237 25.29 16.50 11.51
CA THR A 237 26.09 17.71 11.65
C THR A 237 25.21 18.92 11.34
N LEU A 238 24.88 19.73 12.35
CA LEU A 238 24.08 20.94 12.18
C LEU A 238 24.86 22.04 11.44
N ILE A 239 24.29 22.57 10.36
CA ILE A 239 24.84 23.69 9.58
C ILE A 239 24.16 25.00 9.97
N ASP A 240 22.83 25.01 10.00
CA ASP A 240 22.03 26.18 10.31
C ASP A 240 20.81 25.79 11.15
N LYS A 241 20.39 26.69 12.03
CA LYS A 241 19.18 26.56 12.84
C LYS A 241 18.54 27.93 13.00
N SER A 242 17.25 28.00 12.70
CA SER A 242 16.47 29.24 12.80
C SER A 242 15.12 28.97 13.45
N ASN A 243 14.71 29.89 14.34
CA ASN A 243 13.34 29.97 14.83
C ASN A 243 12.50 30.74 13.80
N ILE A 244 11.43 30.13 13.33
CA ILE A 244 10.61 30.64 12.24
C ILE A 244 9.12 30.53 12.60
N THR A 245 8.27 31.03 11.70
CA THR A 245 6.82 30.89 11.80
C THR A 245 6.29 30.31 10.49
N VAL A 246 5.42 29.29 10.58
CA VAL A 246 4.80 28.63 9.43
C VAL A 246 3.30 28.85 9.53
N ASN A 247 2.74 29.73 8.69
CA ASN A 247 1.32 30.10 8.71
C ASN A 247 0.78 30.47 10.12
N GLY A 248 1.60 31.19 10.90
CA GLY A 248 1.26 31.63 12.27
C GLY A 248 1.59 30.62 13.37
N LEU A 249 2.08 29.42 13.02
CA LEU A 249 2.55 28.40 13.96
C LEU A 249 4.03 28.59 14.27
N ASN A 250 4.40 28.43 15.55
CA ASN A 250 5.81 28.40 15.94
C ASN A 250 6.50 27.21 15.30
N ALA A 251 7.71 27.41 14.79
CA ALA A 251 8.48 26.33 14.21
C ALA A 251 9.98 26.57 14.34
N VAL A 252 10.74 25.48 14.26
CA VAL A 252 12.20 25.49 14.13
C VAL A 252 12.55 24.91 12.76
N SER A 253 13.42 25.58 12.02
CA SER A 253 14.03 25.00 10.81
C SER A 253 15.50 24.69 11.05
N THR A 254 15.96 23.55 10.56
CA THR A 254 17.38 23.18 10.58
C THR A 254 17.85 22.80 9.19
N LEU A 255 19.09 23.15 8.87
CA LEU A 255 19.83 22.55 7.78
C LEU A 255 20.96 21.74 8.39
N SER A 256 21.05 20.46 8.03
CA SER A 256 22.05 19.56 8.56
C SER A 256 22.63 18.66 7.47
N GLU A 257 23.79 18.07 7.76
CA GLU A 257 24.44 17.08 6.92
C GLU A 257 24.59 15.74 7.64
N GLN A 258 24.51 14.66 6.88
CA GLN A 258 24.90 13.33 7.32
C GLN A 258 25.96 12.80 6.36
N VAL A 259 27.11 12.42 6.89
CA VAL A 259 28.18 11.79 6.12
C VAL A 259 28.08 10.29 6.29
N SER A 260 27.86 9.58 5.20
CA SER A 260 27.97 8.13 5.16
C SER A 260 29.11 7.74 4.24
N GLN A 261 29.86 6.72 4.61
CA GLN A 261 30.81 6.11 3.69
C GLN A 261 30.05 5.11 2.82
N ASN A 262 30.20 5.22 1.50
CA ASN A 262 29.78 4.14 0.63
C ASN A 262 30.77 2.96 0.77
N ASN A 263 30.39 1.77 0.28
CA ASN A 263 31.25 0.58 0.34
C ASN A 263 32.58 0.72 -0.44
N GLY A 264 32.79 1.82 -1.19
CA GLY A 264 34.03 2.17 -1.87
C GLY A 264 34.93 3.14 -1.10
N GLY A 265 34.57 3.50 0.14
CA GLY A 265 35.32 4.45 0.97
C GLY A 265 35.20 5.92 0.53
N GLN A 266 34.34 6.23 -0.44
CA GLN A 266 34.00 7.61 -0.78
C GLN A 266 32.91 8.11 0.16
N GLU A 267 33.13 9.30 0.70
CA GLU A 267 32.14 9.99 1.52
C GLU A 267 30.97 10.47 0.64
N GLN A 268 29.77 10.06 1.01
CA GLN A 268 28.53 10.61 0.51
C GLN A 268 27.95 11.53 1.57
N VAL A 269 27.69 12.77 1.17
CA VAL A 269 27.10 13.78 2.04
C VAL A 269 25.64 13.96 1.65
N LEU A 270 24.74 13.60 2.56
CA LEU A 270 23.32 13.92 2.47
C LEU A 270 23.08 15.27 3.14
N LYS A 271 22.30 16.13 2.48
CA LYS A 271 21.78 17.36 3.09
C LYS A 271 20.32 17.17 3.45
N ILE A 272 19.97 17.63 4.64
CA ILE A 272 18.65 17.46 5.23
C ILE A 272 18.15 18.83 5.67
N LEU A 273 17.07 19.31 5.04
CA LEU A 273 16.29 20.44 5.53
C LEU A 273 15.15 19.91 6.37
N SER A 274 15.04 20.37 7.61
CA SER A 274 13.97 19.95 8.51
C SER A 274 13.15 21.12 9.00
N TYR A 275 11.84 20.92 9.11
CA TYR A 275 10.89 21.86 9.72
C TYR A 275 10.16 21.13 10.85
N PHE A 276 10.23 21.68 12.06
CA PHE A 276 9.57 21.16 13.25
C PHE A 276 8.50 22.17 13.65
N ILE A 277 7.23 21.85 13.44
CA ILE A 277 6.12 22.82 13.50
C ILE A 277 5.20 22.47 14.67
N GLU A 278 4.99 23.41 15.60
CA GLU A 278 4.14 23.21 16.77
C GLU A 278 2.66 23.44 16.42
N LYS A 279 1.81 22.46 16.72
CA LYS A 279 0.35 22.60 16.60
C LYS A 279 -0.35 21.66 17.57
N ASP A 280 -1.34 22.18 18.30
CA ASP A 280 -2.20 21.41 19.23
C ASP A 280 -1.44 20.56 20.26
N GLY A 281 -0.27 21.04 20.71
CA GLY A 281 0.56 20.30 21.68
C GLY A 281 1.25 19.07 21.08
N MET A 282 1.48 19.07 19.77
CA MET A 282 2.28 18.11 19.02
C MET A 282 3.29 18.86 18.15
N VAL A 283 4.31 18.15 17.68
CA VAL A 283 5.27 18.66 16.70
C VAL A 283 5.14 17.87 15.41
N PHE A 284 4.85 18.59 14.35
CA PHE A 284 4.75 18.10 12.98
C PHE A 284 6.10 18.30 12.31
N THR A 285 6.76 17.20 11.96
CA THR A 285 8.13 17.20 11.48
C THR A 285 8.18 16.86 10.00
N PHE A 286 8.87 17.69 9.24
CA PHE A 286 9.25 17.39 7.86
C PHE A 286 10.76 17.26 7.74
N HIS A 287 11.20 16.33 6.90
CA HIS A 287 12.58 16.18 6.45
C HIS A 287 12.62 16.14 4.92
N GLY A 288 13.33 17.06 4.30
CA GLY A 288 13.61 17.09 2.86
C GLY A 288 15.07 16.77 2.66
N LEU A 289 15.36 15.67 1.97
CA LEU A 289 16.71 15.13 1.87
C LEU A 289 17.10 14.79 0.44
N SER A 290 18.37 14.99 0.12
CA SER A 290 19.01 14.56 -1.13
C SER A 290 20.52 14.51 -0.94
N LEU A 291 21.24 14.07 -1.97
CA LEU A 291 22.69 14.28 -2.06
C LEU A 291 23.03 15.77 -2.09
N SER A 292 24.18 16.13 -1.52
CA SER A 292 24.61 17.52 -1.32
C SER A 292 24.73 18.34 -2.62
N ASP A 293 25.14 17.70 -3.72
CA ASP A 293 25.27 18.30 -5.05
C ASP A 293 23.91 18.58 -5.73
N GLN A 294 22.90 17.77 -5.42
CA GLN A 294 21.54 17.91 -5.95
C GLN A 294 20.61 18.77 -5.07
N PHE A 295 21.00 19.02 -3.81
CA PHE A 295 20.13 19.63 -2.80
C PHE A 295 19.56 20.98 -3.18
N ASN A 296 20.35 21.84 -3.84
CA ASN A 296 19.87 23.15 -4.26
C ASN A 296 18.75 23.07 -5.31
N GLY A 297 18.67 21.98 -6.08
CA GLY A 297 17.60 21.71 -7.03
C GLY A 297 16.28 21.32 -6.36
N TYR A 298 16.34 20.52 -5.28
CA TYR A 298 15.15 20.07 -4.55
C TYR A 298 14.68 21.02 -3.45
N LYS A 299 15.59 21.84 -2.90
CA LYS A 299 15.29 22.77 -1.80
C LYS A 299 14.03 23.62 -2.02
N PRO A 300 13.76 24.20 -3.21
CA PRO A 300 12.52 24.95 -3.44
C PRO A 300 11.25 24.11 -3.26
N ALA A 301 11.25 22.84 -3.71
CA ALA A 301 10.11 21.94 -3.56
C ALA A 301 9.90 21.54 -2.08
N PHE A 302 11.00 21.30 -1.36
CA PHE A 302 10.99 21.06 0.07
C PHE A 302 10.37 22.24 0.82
N GLU A 303 10.90 23.45 0.61
CA GLU A 303 10.42 24.65 1.27
C GLU A 303 8.97 24.98 0.92
N SER A 304 8.56 24.79 -0.35
CA SER A 304 7.17 25.03 -0.78
C SER A 304 6.18 24.19 0.02
N THR A 305 6.49 22.91 0.23
CA THR A 305 5.67 21.97 1.01
C THR A 305 5.67 22.36 2.49
N MET A 306 6.86 22.50 3.08
CA MET A 306 7.03 22.70 4.52
C MET A 306 6.50 24.06 5.01
N LYS A 307 6.74 25.14 4.25
CA LYS A 307 6.27 26.50 4.59
C LYS A 307 4.76 26.67 4.36
N SER A 308 4.15 25.77 3.61
CA SER A 308 2.71 25.79 3.31
C SER A 308 1.90 24.84 4.20
N PHE A 309 2.53 24.20 5.20
CA PHE A 309 1.79 23.50 6.24
C PHE A 309 0.85 24.46 6.95
N ALA A 310 -0.43 24.12 7.01
CA ALA A 310 -1.46 24.98 7.58
C ALA A 310 -2.53 24.17 8.30
N GLN A 311 -3.27 24.85 9.17
CA GLN A 311 -4.49 24.29 9.75
C GLN A 311 -5.55 24.08 8.66
N LEU A 312 -6.15 22.90 8.65
CA LEU A 312 -7.30 22.59 7.79
C LEU A 312 -8.55 23.20 8.41
N THR A 313 -9.21 24.09 7.67
CA THR A 313 -10.43 24.79 8.10
C THR A 313 -11.62 24.54 7.17
N ASP A 314 -11.38 23.94 6.00
CA ASP A 314 -12.44 23.58 5.05
C ASP A 314 -13.33 22.49 5.65
N ALA A 315 -14.58 22.86 5.95
CA ALA A 315 -15.57 21.96 6.54
C ALA A 315 -15.81 20.72 5.67
N SER A 316 -15.78 20.84 4.33
CA SER A 316 -16.01 19.71 3.43
C SER A 316 -14.93 18.64 3.56
N LYS A 317 -13.69 19.04 3.85
CA LYS A 317 -12.56 18.13 4.08
C LYS A 317 -12.58 17.59 5.50
N LEU A 318 -12.95 18.40 6.50
CA LEU A 318 -13.04 17.99 7.90
C LEU A 318 -14.13 16.95 8.15
N THR A 319 -15.25 17.01 7.42
CA THR A 319 -16.38 16.10 7.63
C THR A 319 -16.40 14.90 6.70
N ILE A 320 -15.36 14.71 5.88
CA ILE A 320 -15.27 13.57 4.96
C ILE A 320 -15.42 12.25 5.74
N GLN A 321 -16.14 11.32 5.16
CA GLN A 321 -16.36 9.98 5.71
C GLN A 321 -15.67 8.96 4.82
N PRO A 322 -15.14 7.87 5.40
CA PRO A 322 -14.69 6.74 4.61
C PRO A 322 -15.86 6.09 3.89
N ASP A 323 -15.61 5.62 2.67
CA ASP A 323 -16.52 4.72 1.99
C ASP A 323 -16.64 3.43 2.82
N ARG A 324 -17.87 2.95 3.00
CA ARG A 324 -18.11 1.67 3.70
C ARG A 324 -18.76 0.67 2.77
N ILE A 325 -18.42 -0.60 2.99
CA ILE A 325 -19.13 -1.70 2.34
C ILE A 325 -20.54 -1.73 2.89
N LYS A 326 -21.51 -1.75 1.98
CA LYS A 326 -22.90 -2.07 2.29
C LYS A 326 -23.32 -3.32 1.53
N VAL A 327 -23.82 -4.31 2.26
CA VAL A 327 -24.37 -5.53 1.66
C VAL A 327 -25.87 -5.40 1.48
N ILE A 328 -26.31 -5.58 0.23
CA ILE A 328 -27.70 -5.42 -0.18
C ILE A 328 -28.23 -6.74 -0.69
N SER A 329 -29.43 -7.11 -0.26
CA SER A 329 -30.17 -8.25 -0.79
C SER A 329 -31.08 -7.83 -1.94
N ILE A 330 -31.06 -8.59 -3.04
CA ILE A 330 -31.88 -8.35 -4.22
C ILE A 330 -33.30 -8.86 -3.97
N ASN A 331 -34.28 -7.97 -4.15
CA ASN A 331 -35.70 -8.28 -3.94
C ASN A 331 -36.44 -8.60 -5.26
N SER A 332 -35.88 -8.17 -6.39
CA SER A 332 -36.39 -8.41 -7.74
C SER A 332 -36.33 -9.89 -8.12
N ALA A 333 -37.28 -10.37 -8.91
CA ALA A 333 -37.26 -11.74 -9.40
C ALA A 333 -36.06 -12.02 -10.32
N SER A 334 -35.72 -11.04 -11.16
CA SER A 334 -34.54 -11.00 -12.03
C SER A 334 -34.20 -9.53 -12.31
N VAL A 335 -32.92 -9.17 -12.27
CA VAL A 335 -32.39 -7.84 -12.60
C VAL A 335 -30.91 -7.96 -13.00
N SER A 336 -30.43 -7.17 -13.95
CA SER A 336 -28.99 -7.15 -14.22
C SER A 336 -28.22 -6.47 -13.08
N LEU A 337 -26.93 -6.80 -12.90
CA LEU A 337 -26.08 -6.11 -11.91
C LEU A 337 -26.04 -4.60 -12.17
N LYS A 338 -25.92 -4.20 -13.44
CA LYS A 338 -25.98 -2.79 -13.84
C LYS A 338 -27.26 -2.11 -13.37
N ASP A 339 -28.42 -2.71 -13.65
CA ASP A 339 -29.71 -2.11 -13.29
C ASP A 339 -29.94 -2.11 -11.77
N ALA A 340 -29.37 -3.09 -11.05
CA ALA A 340 -29.34 -3.08 -9.60
C ALA A 340 -28.49 -1.92 -9.05
N PHE A 341 -27.29 -1.69 -9.61
CA PHE A 341 -26.45 -0.54 -9.26
C PHE A 341 -27.13 0.81 -9.56
N ASP A 342 -27.78 0.94 -10.73
CA ASP A 342 -28.59 2.12 -11.08
C ASP A 342 -29.73 2.32 -10.04
N TYR A 343 -30.44 1.25 -9.65
CA TYR A 343 -31.52 1.31 -8.65
C TYR A 343 -31.03 1.76 -7.26
N TYR A 344 -29.87 1.27 -6.83
CA TYR A 344 -29.26 1.64 -5.55
C TYR A 344 -28.40 2.92 -5.61
N LYS A 345 -28.44 3.64 -6.74
CA LYS A 345 -27.77 4.94 -6.95
C LYS A 345 -26.24 4.88 -6.79
N VAL A 346 -25.64 3.76 -7.16
CA VAL A 346 -24.19 3.70 -7.32
C VAL A 346 -23.79 4.71 -8.43
N PRO A 347 -22.74 5.52 -8.26
CA PRO A 347 -22.27 6.40 -9.32
C PRO A 347 -21.85 5.62 -10.57
N GLN A 348 -22.20 6.08 -11.76
CA GLN A 348 -21.96 5.33 -13.00
C GLN A 348 -20.46 5.11 -13.31
N ASP A 349 -19.62 6.08 -12.94
CA ASP A 349 -18.17 5.98 -13.01
C ASP A 349 -17.58 4.91 -12.07
N LYS A 350 -18.36 4.46 -11.07
CA LYS A 350 -18.00 3.40 -10.13
C LYS A 350 -18.51 2.01 -10.52
N PHE A 351 -19.26 1.87 -11.62
CA PHE A 351 -19.89 0.59 -11.97
C PHE A 351 -18.90 -0.54 -12.19
N GLN A 352 -17.79 -0.28 -12.90
CA GLN A 352 -16.79 -1.31 -13.15
C GLN A 352 -16.05 -1.71 -11.87
N GLU A 353 -15.69 -0.72 -11.03
CA GLU A 353 -15.09 -0.97 -9.73
C GLU A 353 -16.00 -1.83 -8.84
N MET A 354 -17.29 -1.51 -8.78
CA MET A 354 -18.27 -2.25 -7.99
C MET A 354 -18.56 -3.63 -8.55
N ALA A 355 -18.61 -3.80 -9.88
CA ALA A 355 -18.78 -5.10 -10.51
C ALA A 355 -17.62 -6.03 -10.15
N LEU A 356 -16.41 -5.48 -10.20
CA LEU A 356 -15.19 -6.17 -9.82
C LEU A 356 -15.17 -6.56 -8.33
N LEU A 357 -15.56 -5.63 -7.44
CA LEU A 357 -15.72 -5.90 -6.00
C LEU A 357 -16.66 -7.08 -5.74
N ASN A 358 -17.71 -7.23 -6.56
CA ASN A 358 -18.69 -8.31 -6.48
C ASN A 358 -18.27 -9.59 -7.23
N ASN A 359 -17.08 -9.63 -7.84
CA ASN A 359 -16.64 -10.73 -8.72
C ASN A 359 -17.67 -11.05 -9.83
N ARG A 360 -18.24 -10.03 -10.45
CA ARG A 360 -19.32 -10.15 -11.46
C ARG A 360 -19.10 -9.23 -12.66
N GLU A 361 -19.78 -9.52 -13.75
CA GLU A 361 -19.92 -8.61 -14.89
C GLU A 361 -21.20 -7.78 -14.76
N LEU A 362 -21.21 -6.58 -15.34
CA LEU A 362 -22.39 -5.70 -15.31
C LEU A 362 -23.64 -6.32 -15.96
N SER A 363 -23.44 -7.24 -16.91
CA SER A 363 -24.49 -8.00 -17.58
C SER A 363 -25.01 -9.19 -16.77
N ASP A 364 -24.37 -9.55 -15.65
CA ASP A 364 -24.78 -10.71 -14.87
C ASP A 364 -26.20 -10.52 -14.33
N GLU A 365 -27.00 -11.58 -14.46
CA GLU A 365 -28.37 -11.62 -13.95
C GLU A 365 -28.37 -11.99 -12.46
N LEU A 366 -28.96 -11.12 -11.65
CA LEU A 366 -29.21 -11.31 -10.23
C LEU A 366 -30.65 -11.76 -9.99
N LYS A 367 -30.82 -12.66 -9.03
CA LYS A 367 -32.13 -13.20 -8.63
C LYS A 367 -32.50 -12.76 -7.24
N ARG A 368 -33.76 -12.97 -6.87
CA ARG A 368 -34.22 -12.71 -5.50
C ARG A 368 -33.39 -13.51 -4.50
N GLY A 369 -32.88 -12.82 -3.49
CA GLY A 369 -32.03 -13.39 -2.45
C GLY A 369 -30.53 -13.26 -2.73
N ASP A 370 -30.12 -12.98 -3.96
CA ASP A 370 -28.71 -12.69 -4.23
C ASP A 370 -28.28 -11.46 -3.42
N ARG A 371 -27.04 -11.48 -2.93
CA ARG A 371 -26.45 -10.36 -2.19
C ARG A 371 -25.35 -9.72 -3.01
N ILE A 372 -25.31 -8.39 -2.98
CA ILE A 372 -24.28 -7.58 -3.63
C ILE A 372 -23.71 -6.57 -2.65
N LYS A 373 -22.46 -6.19 -2.86
CA LYS A 373 -21.74 -5.13 -2.15
C LYS A 373 -21.84 -3.83 -2.95
N ILE A 374 -22.12 -2.73 -2.28
CA ILE A 374 -21.93 -1.37 -2.80
C ILE A 374 -21.11 -0.55 -1.80
N LEU A 375 -20.72 0.66 -2.19
CA LEU A 375 -20.15 1.66 -1.27
C LEU A 375 -21.23 2.67 -0.85
N GLU A 376 -21.17 3.10 0.41
CA GLU A 376 -22.00 4.18 0.97
C GLU A 376 -21.21 5.19 1.79
#